data_AF-A0A062VBA9-F1
#
_entry.id   AF-A0A062VBA9-F1
#
_cell.length_a   1.000
_cell.length_b   1.000
_cell.length_c   1.000
_cell.angle_alpha   90.00
_cell.angle_beta   90.00
_cell.angle_gamma   90.00
#
_symmetry.space_group_name_H-M   'P 1'
#
loop_
_entity.id
_entity.type
_entity.pdbx_description
1 polymer ?
#
loop_
_entity_poly.entity_id
_entity_poly.type
_entity_poly.pdbx_seq_one_letter_code
_entity_poly.pdbx_strand_id
1 'polypeptide(L)'
;MKKSGLCLAALFLAACANPPEERAPLGAAAIDAPANCAPPSSFGGFLFWMEPPAVPPGASLVLQPWFTPQPGVMEPVPGACLEGVAIAGPATLEADGRTVKINADADPGAAVQVEGKVGDASLSGRILVYLAEAQPLVGKWAQAEEACTQAGAEPVRELIFHPDGTFALTWTPFEVYKDYWGTYTFEDGTLTLIPDGGNHIPSDASFSGKVELDSDALKLSPSVFGSPARGSACAAPFAR
;
A
#
# COMPACT_ATOMS: atom_id res chain seq x y z
N MET A 1 -2.35 83.96 -4.89
CA MET A 1 -2.43 84.54 -6.25
C MET A 1 -1.73 83.60 -7.22
N LYS A 2 -2.37 83.29 -8.36
CA LYS A 2 -1.85 82.64 -9.61
C LYS A 2 -1.40 81.17 -9.45
N LYS A 3 -2.16 80.16 -9.89
CA LYS A 3 -2.56 79.67 -11.24
C LYS A 3 -1.50 78.82 -11.97
N SER A 4 -1.98 77.64 -12.38
CA SER A 4 -1.52 76.74 -13.47
C SER A 4 -0.23 75.94 -13.22
N GLY A 5 -0.14 74.67 -13.59
CA GLY A 5 -1.06 73.80 -14.32
C GLY A 5 -0.48 72.40 -14.54
N LEU A 6 -1.35 71.50 -15.00
CA LEU A 6 -1.15 70.24 -15.73
C LEU A 6 0.19 69.48 -15.57
N CYS A 7 0.11 68.21 -15.16
CA CYS A 7 0.30 67.13 -16.14
C CYS A 7 -0.24 65.79 -15.61
N LEU A 8 -1.12 65.20 -16.42
CA LEU A 8 -1.58 63.82 -16.37
C LEU A 8 -0.40 62.85 -16.54
N ALA A 9 -0.40 61.76 -15.77
CA ALA A 9 0.12 60.47 -16.23
C ALA A 9 -0.66 59.36 -15.50
N ALA A 10 -1.81 58.98 -16.05
CA ALA A 10 -2.50 57.76 -15.68
C ALA A 10 -1.76 56.58 -16.33
N LEU A 11 -1.14 55.74 -15.51
CA LEU A 11 -0.63 54.45 -15.93
C LEU A 11 -1.80 53.52 -16.23
N PHE A 12 -2.01 53.22 -17.52
CA PHE A 12 -2.88 52.13 -17.95
C PHE A 12 -2.22 50.79 -17.59
N LEU A 13 -2.85 50.06 -16.67
CA LEU A 13 -2.57 48.64 -16.46
C LEU A 13 -3.08 47.87 -17.69
N ALA A 14 -2.15 47.31 -18.45
CA ALA A 14 -2.45 46.34 -19.50
C ALA A 14 -2.96 45.05 -18.84
N ALA A 15 -4.26 44.80 -18.96
CA ALA A 15 -4.84 43.49 -18.68
C ALA A 15 -4.52 42.56 -19.85
N CYS A 16 -3.73 41.52 -19.60
CA CYS A 16 -3.57 40.41 -20.53
C CYS A 16 -4.88 39.62 -20.58
N ALA A 17 -5.75 39.93 -21.55
CA ALA A 17 -6.86 39.07 -21.91
C ALA A 17 -6.34 38.01 -22.91
N ASN A 18 -6.15 36.78 -22.45
CA ASN A 18 -5.99 35.65 -23.36
C ASN A 18 -7.37 35.32 -23.97
N PRO A 19 -7.49 35.13 -25.29
CA PRO A 19 -8.74 34.66 -25.89
C PRO A 19 -9.06 33.23 -25.41
N PRO A 20 -10.34 32.87 -25.26
CA PRO A 20 -10.72 31.51 -24.89
C PRO A 20 -10.36 30.57 -26.05
N GLU A 21 -9.49 29.60 -25.79
CA GLU A 21 -9.28 28.47 -26.69
C GLU A 21 -10.60 27.72 -26.86
N GLU A 22 -11.11 27.73 -28.09
CA GLU A 22 -12.23 26.91 -28.53
C GLU A 22 -11.78 25.45 -28.47
N ARG A 23 -12.10 24.77 -27.37
CA ARG A 23 -11.87 23.33 -27.24
C ARG A 23 -12.66 22.62 -28.32
N ALA A 24 -11.95 22.00 -29.26
CA ALA A 24 -12.53 21.05 -30.20
C ALA A 24 -13.39 20.03 -29.43
N PRO A 25 -14.58 19.68 -29.94
CA PRO A 25 -15.40 18.67 -29.30
C PRO A 25 -14.61 17.36 -29.23
N LEU A 26 -14.55 16.76 -28.04
CA LEU A 26 -13.99 15.44 -27.81
C LEU A 26 -14.60 14.49 -28.84
N GLY A 27 -13.75 13.98 -29.73
CA GLY A 27 -14.14 13.04 -30.77
C GLY A 27 -14.85 11.85 -30.14
N ALA A 28 -15.88 11.38 -30.86
CA ALA A 28 -16.62 10.18 -30.55
C ALA A 28 -15.67 9.03 -30.16
N ALA A 29 -16.06 8.30 -29.11
CA ALA A 29 -15.35 7.14 -28.57
C ALA A 29 -14.73 6.31 -29.70
N ALA A 30 -13.40 6.19 -29.66
CA ALA A 30 -12.70 5.23 -30.48
C ALA A 30 -13.30 3.85 -30.19
N ILE A 31 -13.79 3.22 -31.24
CA ILE A 31 -14.30 1.86 -31.22
C ILE A 31 -13.09 0.98 -30.86
N ASP A 32 -13.12 0.36 -29.69
CA ASP A 32 -11.98 -0.35 -29.07
C ASP A 32 -11.28 -1.28 -30.07
N ALA A 33 -9.98 -1.05 -30.28
CA ALA A 33 -9.14 -2.11 -30.82
C ALA A 33 -9.19 -3.30 -29.86
N PRO A 34 -9.22 -4.55 -30.34
CA PRO A 34 -9.25 -5.71 -29.46
C PRO A 34 -8.06 -5.64 -28.49
N ALA A 35 -8.36 -5.74 -27.18
CA ALA A 35 -7.34 -5.72 -26.15
C ALA A 35 -6.31 -6.82 -26.43
N ASN A 36 -5.03 -6.46 -26.50
CA ASN A 36 -3.98 -7.47 -26.61
C ASN A 36 -3.78 -8.13 -25.25
N CYS A 37 -4.24 -9.37 -25.12
CA CYS A 37 -4.16 -10.18 -23.91
C CYS A 37 -2.95 -11.12 -23.88
N ALA A 38 -2.11 -11.08 -24.92
CA ALA A 38 -0.87 -11.86 -24.92
C ALA A 38 0.11 -11.30 -23.88
N PRO A 39 0.90 -12.17 -23.21
CA PRO A 39 1.93 -11.69 -22.31
C PRO A 39 2.95 -10.83 -23.10
N PRO A 40 3.40 -9.70 -22.54
CA PRO A 40 4.40 -8.83 -23.18
C PRO A 40 5.72 -9.54 -23.50
N SER A 41 6.05 -10.63 -22.79
CA SER A 41 7.26 -11.42 -23.00
C SER A 41 7.04 -12.90 -22.63
N SER A 42 8.01 -13.76 -22.97
CA SER A 42 8.00 -15.19 -22.62
C SER A 42 8.47 -15.48 -21.19
N PHE A 43 8.91 -14.47 -20.44
CA PHE A 43 9.44 -14.59 -19.09
C PHE A 43 8.66 -13.66 -18.17
N GLY A 44 8.17 -14.16 -17.05
CA GLY A 44 7.38 -13.37 -16.10
C GLY A 44 6.12 -14.08 -15.64
N GLY A 45 5.22 -13.34 -15.01
CA GLY A 45 3.96 -13.88 -14.51
C GLY A 45 2.87 -12.82 -14.41
N PHE A 46 1.62 -13.28 -14.41
CA PHE A 46 0.46 -12.45 -14.13
C PHE A 46 0.16 -12.42 -12.64
N LEU A 47 -0.29 -11.27 -12.14
CA LEU A 47 -0.71 -11.07 -10.75
C LEU A 47 -1.73 -9.94 -10.65
N PHE A 48 -2.49 -9.91 -9.55
CA PHE A 48 -3.34 -8.76 -9.25
C PHE A 48 -2.56 -7.64 -8.54
N TRP A 49 -1.64 -8.00 -7.64
CA TRP A 49 -0.84 -7.08 -6.84
C TRP A 49 0.32 -7.83 -6.18
N MET A 50 1.38 -7.10 -5.84
CA MET A 50 2.49 -7.64 -5.05
C MET A 50 2.09 -7.78 -3.57
N GLU A 51 1.33 -6.79 -3.07
CA GLU A 51 0.78 -6.78 -1.72
C GLU A 51 -0.75 -6.62 -1.77
N PRO A 52 -1.50 -7.42 -1.00
CA PRO A 52 -2.95 -7.29 -0.87
C PRO A 52 -3.41 -5.86 -0.56
N PRO A 53 -4.34 -5.27 -1.32
CA PRO A 53 -4.92 -3.99 -0.96
C PRO A 53 -5.76 -4.13 0.31
N ALA A 54 -5.68 -3.12 1.17
CA ALA A 54 -6.52 -2.97 2.35
C ALA A 54 -7.62 -1.94 2.07
N VAL A 55 -8.89 -2.32 2.24
CA VAL A 55 -10.06 -1.51 1.87
C VAL A 55 -11.11 -1.54 3.00
N PRO A 56 -11.83 -0.43 3.24
CA PRO A 56 -12.84 -0.39 4.28
C PRO A 56 -14.15 -1.11 3.87
N PRO A 57 -14.97 -1.53 4.84
CA PRO A 57 -16.31 -2.06 4.58
C PRO A 57 -17.14 -1.11 3.69
N GLY A 58 -17.90 -1.69 2.75
CA GLY A 58 -18.72 -0.93 1.80
C GLY A 58 -17.98 -0.29 0.63
N ALA A 59 -16.64 -0.31 0.61
CA ALA A 59 -15.85 0.19 -0.50
C ALA A 59 -15.90 -0.75 -1.71
N SER A 60 -15.54 -0.22 -2.88
CA SER A 60 -15.39 -0.98 -4.11
C SER A 60 -13.97 -0.86 -4.64
N LEU A 61 -13.46 -1.96 -5.20
CA LEU A 61 -12.16 -2.06 -5.83
C LEU A 61 -12.34 -2.65 -7.23
N VAL A 62 -11.79 -1.99 -8.25
CA VAL A 62 -11.75 -2.54 -9.61
C VAL A 62 -10.52 -3.43 -9.73
N LEU A 63 -10.72 -4.70 -10.11
CA LEU A 63 -9.62 -5.62 -10.35
C LEU A 63 -8.83 -5.22 -11.59
N GLN A 64 -7.51 -5.08 -11.42
CA GLN A 64 -6.56 -4.72 -12.46
C GLN A 64 -5.48 -5.82 -12.54
N PRO A 65 -5.44 -6.65 -13.59
CA PRO A 65 -4.34 -7.58 -13.78
C PRO A 65 -3.06 -6.84 -14.18
N TRP A 66 -1.93 -7.38 -13.78
CA TRP A 66 -0.59 -6.91 -14.11
C TRP A 66 0.27 -8.07 -14.60
N PHE A 67 1.29 -7.74 -15.38
CA PHE A 67 2.35 -8.66 -15.78
C PHE A 67 3.69 -8.15 -15.23
N THR A 68 4.48 -9.04 -14.65
CA THR A 68 5.84 -8.73 -14.19
C THR A 68 6.86 -9.53 -15.00
N PRO A 69 7.62 -8.91 -15.92
CA PRO A 69 8.65 -9.61 -16.69
C PRO A 69 9.91 -9.91 -15.86
N GLN A 70 10.13 -9.12 -14.81
CA GLN A 70 11.26 -9.21 -13.89
C GLN A 70 10.91 -8.49 -12.57
N PRO A 71 11.58 -8.83 -11.45
CA PRO A 71 11.35 -8.17 -10.16
C PRO A 71 11.42 -6.64 -10.27
N GLY A 72 10.45 -5.95 -9.66
CA GLY A 72 10.39 -4.49 -9.63
C GLY A 72 9.78 -3.82 -10.87
N VAL A 73 9.43 -4.58 -11.92
CA VAL A 73 8.72 -4.05 -13.11
C VAL A 73 7.31 -4.62 -13.18
N MET A 74 6.32 -3.73 -13.32
CA MET A 74 4.90 -4.07 -13.40
C MET A 74 4.27 -3.38 -14.61
N GLU A 75 3.70 -4.17 -15.51
CA GLU A 75 3.04 -3.69 -16.72
C GLU A 75 1.53 -3.94 -16.62
N PRO A 76 0.69 -2.92 -16.85
CA PRO A 76 -0.76 -3.09 -16.74
C PRO A 76 -1.27 -3.96 -17.88
N VAL A 77 -2.05 -4.97 -17.55
CA VAL A 77 -2.75 -5.81 -18.53
C VAL A 77 -4.15 -5.22 -18.73
N PRO A 78 -4.65 -5.04 -19.95
CA PRO A 78 -5.99 -4.49 -20.14
C PRO A 78 -7.02 -5.30 -19.34
N GLY A 79 -7.85 -4.61 -18.55
CA GLY A 79 -8.81 -5.31 -17.68
C GLY A 79 -9.84 -6.15 -18.44
N ALA A 80 -10.04 -5.91 -19.74
CA ALA A 80 -10.86 -6.76 -20.61
C ALA A 80 -10.27 -8.16 -20.84
N CYS A 81 -8.99 -8.36 -20.54
CA CYS A 81 -8.31 -9.65 -20.60
C CYS A 81 -8.49 -10.50 -19.34
N LEU A 82 -9.06 -9.93 -18.28
CA LEU A 82 -9.36 -10.64 -17.06
C LEU A 82 -10.69 -11.39 -17.22
N GLU A 83 -10.63 -12.71 -17.14
CA GLU A 83 -11.77 -13.60 -17.35
C GLU A 83 -11.98 -14.52 -16.14
N GLY A 84 -13.20 -15.06 -16.03
CA GLY A 84 -13.51 -16.11 -15.05
C GLY A 84 -13.31 -15.68 -13.59
N VAL A 85 -13.57 -14.41 -13.28
CA VAL A 85 -13.39 -13.88 -11.92
C VAL A 85 -14.31 -14.60 -10.96
N ALA A 86 -13.72 -15.13 -9.89
CA ALA A 86 -14.44 -15.71 -8.76
C ALA A 86 -13.94 -15.06 -7.48
N ILE A 87 -14.86 -14.85 -6.53
CA ILE A 87 -14.53 -14.32 -5.21
C ILE A 87 -15.10 -15.21 -4.11
N ALA A 88 -14.41 -15.25 -2.97
CA ALA A 88 -14.89 -15.88 -1.75
C ALA A 88 -14.57 -15.01 -0.54
N GLY A 89 -15.53 -14.82 0.37
CA GLY A 89 -15.41 -13.93 1.52
C GLY A 89 -16.55 -12.90 1.59
N PRO A 90 -16.45 -11.89 2.46
CA PRO A 90 -17.51 -10.90 2.71
C PRO A 90 -17.53 -9.80 1.63
N ALA A 91 -17.76 -10.20 0.37
CA ALA A 91 -17.85 -9.28 -0.77
C ALA A 91 -18.76 -9.81 -1.87
N THR A 92 -19.16 -8.91 -2.77
CA THR A 92 -19.91 -9.22 -3.98
C THR A 92 -19.14 -8.78 -5.22
N LEU A 93 -19.20 -9.57 -6.28
CA LEU A 93 -18.71 -9.18 -7.61
C LEU A 93 -19.84 -8.45 -8.33
N GLU A 94 -19.57 -7.23 -8.75
CA GLU A 94 -20.54 -6.39 -9.47
C GLU A 94 -20.79 -6.92 -10.90
N ALA A 95 -21.84 -6.41 -11.54
CA ALA A 95 -22.29 -6.88 -12.86
C ALA A 95 -21.27 -6.69 -14.00
N ASP A 96 -20.27 -5.83 -13.82
CA ASP A 96 -19.16 -5.65 -14.77
C ASP A 96 -18.13 -6.80 -14.73
N GLY A 97 -18.29 -7.75 -13.79
CA GLY A 97 -17.45 -8.92 -13.61
C GLY A 97 -16.04 -8.62 -13.09
N ARG A 98 -15.75 -7.38 -12.67
CA ARG A 98 -14.39 -6.95 -12.28
C ARG A 98 -14.36 -6.03 -11.07
N THR A 99 -15.46 -5.39 -10.71
CA THR A 99 -15.54 -4.57 -9.51
C THR A 99 -15.96 -5.44 -8.33
N VAL A 100 -15.10 -5.54 -7.32
CA VAL A 100 -15.38 -6.21 -6.06
C VAL A 100 -15.85 -5.18 -5.05
N LYS A 101 -17.06 -5.36 -4.52
CA LYS A 101 -17.60 -4.53 -3.46
C LYS A 101 -17.53 -5.29 -2.14
N ILE A 102 -16.83 -4.71 -1.16
CA ILE A 102 -16.77 -5.25 0.19
C ILE A 102 -18.12 -5.04 0.86
N ASN A 103 -18.64 -6.06 1.52
CA ASN A 103 -19.90 -5.94 2.23
C ASN A 103 -19.79 -4.88 3.33
N ALA A 104 -20.87 -4.13 3.59
CA ALA A 104 -20.85 -3.05 4.57
C ALA A 104 -20.73 -3.56 6.02
N ASP A 105 -21.08 -4.82 6.25
CA ASP A 105 -21.00 -5.54 7.52
C ASP A 105 -19.78 -6.47 7.61
N ALA A 106 -18.83 -6.36 6.67
CA ALA A 106 -17.61 -7.15 6.71
C ALA A 106 -16.78 -6.81 7.97
N ASP A 107 -16.41 -7.84 8.73
CA ASP A 107 -15.58 -7.68 9.91
C ASP A 107 -14.18 -7.15 9.55
N PRO A 108 -13.62 -6.19 10.31
CA PRO A 108 -12.22 -5.79 10.18
C PRO A 108 -11.28 -7.00 10.30
N GLY A 109 -10.30 -7.07 9.40
CA GLY A 109 -9.36 -8.18 9.28
C GLY A 109 -9.85 -9.40 8.50
N ALA A 110 -11.12 -9.41 8.05
CA ALA A 110 -11.56 -10.42 7.09
C ALA A 110 -10.79 -10.30 5.77
N ALA A 111 -10.67 -11.42 5.05
CA ALA A 111 -10.04 -11.47 3.73
C ALA A 111 -11.05 -11.93 2.67
N VAL A 112 -11.01 -11.28 1.52
CA VAL A 112 -11.72 -11.69 0.30
C VAL A 112 -10.69 -12.32 -0.63
N GLN A 113 -10.86 -13.61 -0.90
CA GLN A 113 -10.10 -14.33 -1.92
C GLN A 113 -10.63 -13.94 -3.29
N VAL A 114 -9.71 -13.69 -4.23
CA VAL A 114 -10.01 -13.36 -5.61
C VAL A 114 -9.23 -14.30 -6.51
N GLU A 115 -9.93 -14.93 -7.44
CA GLU A 115 -9.35 -15.73 -8.51
C GLU A 115 -9.79 -15.17 -9.86
N GLY A 116 -8.98 -15.38 -10.88
CA GLY A 116 -9.29 -15.00 -12.26
C GLY A 116 -8.28 -15.57 -13.24
N LYS A 117 -8.42 -15.24 -14.52
CA LYS A 117 -7.52 -15.70 -15.58
C LYS A 117 -7.19 -14.61 -16.58
N VAL A 118 -6.00 -14.70 -17.17
CA VAL A 118 -5.61 -13.97 -18.37
C VAL A 118 -5.09 -14.99 -19.37
N GLY A 119 -5.88 -15.27 -20.42
CA GLY A 119 -5.66 -16.42 -21.29
C GLY A 119 -5.67 -17.72 -20.47
N ASP A 120 -4.63 -18.54 -20.61
CA ASP A 120 -4.49 -19.80 -19.88
C ASP A 120 -3.88 -19.62 -18.46
N ALA A 121 -3.36 -18.44 -18.13
CA ALA A 121 -2.73 -18.18 -16.84
C ALA A 121 -3.78 -17.85 -15.78
N SER A 122 -3.69 -18.51 -14.62
CA SER A 122 -4.55 -18.21 -13.46
C SER A 122 -3.89 -17.18 -12.55
N LEU A 123 -4.71 -16.27 -12.03
CA LEU A 123 -4.35 -15.26 -11.05
C LEU A 123 -5.09 -15.57 -9.75
N SER A 124 -4.39 -15.37 -8.63
CA SER A 124 -5.00 -15.43 -7.30
C SER A 124 -4.50 -14.25 -6.47
N GLY A 125 -5.35 -13.73 -5.60
CA GLY A 125 -5.03 -12.63 -4.71
C GLY A 125 -5.99 -12.57 -3.54
N ARG A 126 -5.65 -11.71 -2.58
CA ARG A 126 -6.50 -11.36 -1.43
C ARG A 126 -6.75 -9.87 -1.37
N ILE A 127 -7.95 -9.47 -1.00
CA ILE A 127 -8.29 -8.12 -0.58
C ILE A 127 -8.55 -8.18 0.92
N LEU A 128 -7.97 -7.25 1.68
CA LEU A 128 -8.06 -7.24 3.15
C LEU A 128 -9.05 -6.17 3.60
N VAL A 129 -9.97 -6.53 4.49
CA VAL A 129 -10.93 -5.60 5.07
C VAL A 129 -10.23 -4.85 6.21
N TYR A 130 -10.20 -3.52 6.14
CA TYR A 130 -9.46 -2.69 7.07
C TYR A 130 -10.34 -1.59 7.68
N LEU A 131 -10.30 -1.49 9.02
CA LEU A 131 -10.90 -0.39 9.77
C LEU A 131 -9.90 0.13 10.80
N ALA A 132 -9.51 1.40 10.68
CA ALA A 132 -8.43 1.99 11.48
C ALA A 132 -8.72 1.96 12.99
N GLU A 133 -9.97 2.22 13.38
CA GLU A 133 -10.40 2.27 14.78
C GLU A 133 -10.33 0.88 15.44
N ALA A 134 -10.56 -0.18 14.67
CA ALA A 134 -10.49 -1.56 15.16
C ALA A 134 -9.07 -2.14 15.08
N GLN A 135 -8.22 -1.61 14.20
CA GLN A 135 -6.93 -2.19 13.85
C GLN A 135 -5.81 -1.13 13.86
N PRO A 136 -5.52 -0.51 15.02
CA PRO A 136 -4.73 0.71 15.08
C PRO A 136 -3.25 0.53 14.69
N LEU A 137 -2.73 -0.70 14.77
CA LEU A 137 -1.35 -1.01 14.37
C LEU A 137 -1.17 -1.22 12.87
N VAL A 138 -2.25 -1.46 12.11
CA VAL A 138 -2.14 -1.78 10.68
C VAL A 138 -1.43 -0.67 9.93
N GLY A 139 -0.56 -1.07 9.01
CA GLY A 139 0.26 -0.19 8.19
C GLY A 139 1.74 -0.51 8.29
N LYS A 140 2.54 0.32 7.62
CA LYS A 140 4.00 0.28 7.66
C LYS A 140 4.51 1.24 8.74
N TRP A 141 5.53 0.81 9.44
CA TRP A 141 6.23 1.53 10.49
C TRP A 141 7.73 1.42 10.26
N ALA A 142 8.48 2.47 10.58
CA ALA A 142 9.93 2.51 10.45
C ALA A 142 10.57 3.36 11.56
N GLN A 143 11.78 3.00 11.96
CA GLN A 143 12.62 3.81 12.84
C GLN A 143 13.53 4.71 11.98
N ALA A 144 13.62 5.99 12.36
CA ALA A 144 14.57 6.91 11.74
C ALA A 144 16.00 6.58 12.16
N GLU A 145 16.92 6.51 11.20
CA GLU A 145 18.31 6.14 11.45
C GLU A 145 19.00 7.15 12.38
N GLU A 146 18.74 8.44 12.18
CA GLU A 146 19.25 9.54 13.01
C GLU A 146 18.76 9.51 14.46
N ALA A 147 17.64 8.81 14.74
CA ALA A 147 17.12 8.65 16.09
C ALA A 147 17.81 7.49 16.84
N CYS A 148 18.56 6.63 16.13
CA CYS A 148 19.31 5.52 16.69
C CYS A 148 20.67 5.99 17.24
N THR A 149 20.64 6.63 18.41
CA THR A 149 21.81 7.28 19.02
C THR A 149 22.88 6.33 19.55
N GLN A 150 22.54 5.05 19.75
CA GLN A 150 23.50 4.04 20.20
C GLN A 150 24.40 3.61 19.04
N ALA A 151 25.72 3.68 19.24
CA ALA A 151 26.69 3.29 18.22
C ALA A 151 26.49 1.82 17.80
N GLY A 152 26.31 1.59 16.50
CA GLY A 152 26.08 0.25 15.94
C GLY A 152 24.64 -0.26 16.11
N ALA A 153 23.69 0.57 16.55
CA ALA A 153 22.29 0.23 16.54
C ALA A 153 21.71 0.34 15.13
N GLU A 154 21.03 -0.70 14.67
CA GLU A 154 20.36 -0.73 13.36
C GLU A 154 18.85 -0.44 13.53
N PRO A 155 18.29 0.50 12.75
CA PRO A 155 16.85 0.73 12.74
C PRO A 155 16.11 -0.41 12.07
N VAL A 156 14.93 -0.76 12.59
CA VAL A 156 13.93 -1.48 11.80
C VAL A 156 13.39 -0.53 10.75
N ARG A 157 13.62 -0.83 9.48
CA ARG A 157 13.21 0.03 8.35
C ARG A 157 11.82 -0.33 7.83
N GLU A 158 11.37 -1.56 8.05
CA GLU A 158 10.01 -1.97 7.73
C GLU A 158 9.48 -2.88 8.84
N LEU A 159 8.48 -2.40 9.58
CA LEU A 159 7.60 -3.20 10.39
C LEU A 159 6.20 -3.03 9.81
N ILE A 160 5.66 -4.09 9.23
CA ILE A 160 4.39 -4.05 8.51
C ILE A 160 3.40 -4.92 9.26
N PHE A 161 2.26 -4.34 9.62
CA PHE A 161 1.10 -5.05 10.16
C PHE A 161 -0.02 -5.03 9.13
N HIS A 162 -0.48 -6.20 8.71
CA HIS A 162 -1.58 -6.34 7.77
C HIS A 162 -2.92 -6.54 8.49
N PRO A 163 -4.05 -6.12 7.89
CA PRO A 163 -5.36 -6.30 8.51
C PRO A 163 -5.71 -7.75 8.86
N ASP A 164 -5.19 -8.74 8.12
CA ASP A 164 -5.46 -10.16 8.37
C ASP A 164 -4.69 -10.75 9.56
N GLY A 165 -4.04 -9.92 10.38
CA GLY A 165 -3.27 -10.36 11.53
C GLY A 165 -1.90 -10.92 11.16
N THR A 166 -1.43 -10.73 9.92
CA THR A 166 -0.05 -11.06 9.55
C THR A 166 0.88 -9.87 9.73
N PHE A 167 2.17 -10.15 9.97
CA PHE A 167 3.20 -9.12 10.07
C PHE A 167 4.47 -9.53 9.35
N ALA A 168 5.29 -8.54 9.01
CA ALA A 168 6.66 -8.74 8.56
C ALA A 168 7.58 -7.68 9.16
N LEU A 169 8.83 -8.06 9.42
CA LEU A 169 9.88 -7.17 9.90
C LEU A 169 11.10 -7.21 8.99
N THR A 170 11.73 -6.06 8.76
CA THR A 170 12.96 -5.92 7.96
C THR A 170 13.84 -4.80 8.49
N TRP A 171 15.11 -5.12 8.77
CA TRP A 171 16.14 -4.14 9.13
C TRP A 171 16.78 -3.50 7.89
N THR A 172 17.09 -4.32 6.87
CA THR A 172 17.71 -3.84 5.61
C THR A 172 16.87 -4.23 4.39
N PRO A 173 15.97 -3.34 3.92
CA PRO A 173 15.09 -3.64 2.79
C PRO A 173 15.87 -3.78 1.49
N PHE A 174 15.61 -4.87 0.77
CA PHE A 174 16.13 -5.10 -0.57
C PHE A 174 15.16 -6.01 -1.33
N GLU A 175 14.54 -5.50 -2.39
CA GLU A 175 13.49 -6.19 -3.14
C GLU A 175 12.39 -6.77 -2.23
N VAL A 176 12.16 -8.08 -2.27
CA VAL A 176 11.14 -8.79 -1.46
C VAL A 176 11.70 -9.37 -0.16
N TYR A 177 12.96 -9.08 0.17
CA TYR A 177 13.61 -9.62 1.37
C TYR A 177 12.88 -9.15 2.64
N LYS A 178 12.62 -10.11 3.54
CA LYS A 178 12.12 -9.89 4.91
C LYS A 178 13.00 -10.66 5.88
N ASP A 179 13.29 -10.10 7.05
CA ASP A 179 14.06 -10.83 8.06
C ASP A 179 13.21 -11.92 8.69
N TYR A 180 11.98 -11.61 9.10
CA TYR A 180 10.99 -12.62 9.50
C TYR A 180 9.56 -12.11 9.38
N TRP A 181 8.63 -13.06 9.41
CA TRP A 181 7.20 -12.82 9.26
C TRP A 181 6.41 -13.86 10.06
N GLY A 182 5.13 -13.62 10.19
CA GLY A 182 4.18 -14.53 10.79
C GLY A 182 2.88 -13.83 11.14
N THR A 183 2.30 -14.20 12.28
CA THR A 183 1.04 -13.61 12.76
C THR A 183 1.25 -12.74 13.99
N TYR A 184 0.37 -11.77 14.23
CA TYR A 184 0.37 -10.93 15.41
C TYR A 184 -1.01 -10.81 16.04
N THR A 185 -1.03 -10.52 17.34
CA THR A 185 -2.22 -10.07 18.06
C THR A 185 -1.90 -8.78 18.81
N PHE A 186 -2.93 -7.94 19.00
CA PHE A 186 -2.82 -6.72 19.78
C PHE A 186 -4.01 -6.59 20.73
N GLU A 187 -3.78 -6.86 22.01
CA GLU A 187 -4.83 -6.94 23.03
C GLU A 187 -4.35 -6.24 24.31
N ASP A 188 -5.20 -5.41 24.90
CA ASP A 188 -4.92 -4.68 26.15
C ASP A 188 -3.56 -3.94 26.16
N GLY A 189 -3.24 -3.30 25.03
CA GLY A 189 -1.98 -2.57 24.83
C GLY A 189 -0.75 -3.46 24.71
N THR A 190 -0.92 -4.76 24.47
CA THR A 190 0.17 -5.74 24.36
C THR A 190 0.21 -6.29 22.94
N LEU A 191 1.35 -6.11 22.28
CA LEU A 191 1.65 -6.77 21.00
C LEU A 191 2.22 -8.15 21.30
N THR A 192 1.72 -9.16 20.62
CA THR A 192 2.35 -10.49 20.56
C THR A 192 2.58 -10.85 19.11
N LEU A 193 3.79 -11.29 18.79
CA LEU A 193 4.24 -11.75 17.49
C LEU A 193 4.45 -13.27 17.57
N ILE A 194 4.08 -13.97 16.52
CA ILE A 194 4.31 -15.40 16.36
C ILE A 194 4.98 -15.57 15.00
N PRO A 195 6.33 -15.52 14.93
CA PRO A 195 7.04 -15.80 13.70
C PRO A 195 6.80 -17.24 13.26
N ASP A 196 6.50 -17.46 11.99
CA ASP A 196 6.35 -18.78 11.37
C ASP A 196 7.34 -19.03 10.23
N GLY A 197 8.08 -17.99 9.83
CA GLY A 197 9.14 -18.06 8.84
C GLY A 197 10.04 -16.82 8.86
N GLY A 198 11.21 -16.93 8.24
CA GLY A 198 12.16 -15.83 8.17
C GLY A 198 13.50 -16.22 7.56
N ASN A 199 14.20 -15.22 7.04
CA ASN A 199 15.61 -15.32 6.68
C ASN A 199 16.53 -15.14 7.91
N HIS A 200 16.06 -14.44 8.94
CA HIS A 200 16.73 -14.21 10.22
C HIS A 200 15.70 -13.98 11.34
N ILE A 201 15.39 -15.03 12.12
CA ILE A 201 14.56 -14.94 13.32
C ILE A 201 15.50 -14.86 14.54
N PRO A 202 15.54 -13.75 15.29
CA PRO A 202 16.46 -13.62 16.43
C PRO A 202 16.05 -14.51 17.61
N SER A 203 17.03 -15.18 18.23
CA SER A 203 16.80 -16.06 19.39
C SER A 203 16.68 -15.30 20.73
N ASP A 204 17.03 -14.02 20.74
CA ASP A 204 16.98 -13.12 21.89
C ASP A 204 15.70 -12.26 21.92
N ALA A 205 14.82 -12.40 20.93
CA ALA A 205 13.54 -11.73 20.87
C ALA A 205 12.55 -12.27 21.91
N SER A 206 11.82 -11.37 22.58
CA SER A 206 10.70 -11.76 23.45
C SER A 206 9.41 -12.02 22.68
N PHE A 207 9.28 -11.47 21.46
CA PHE A 207 8.09 -11.49 20.62
C PHE A 207 6.79 -11.01 21.29
N SER A 208 6.89 -10.39 22.46
CA SER A 208 5.76 -9.82 23.17
C SER A 208 6.21 -8.63 24.00
N GLY A 209 5.39 -7.59 24.02
CA GLY A 209 5.69 -6.36 24.75
C GLY A 209 4.54 -5.36 24.76
N LYS A 210 4.64 -4.38 25.67
CA LYS A 210 3.70 -3.27 25.75
C LYS A 210 3.95 -2.27 24.63
N VAL A 211 2.87 -1.86 23.99
CA VAL A 211 2.82 -0.81 22.99
C VAL A 211 2.40 0.49 23.66
N GLU A 212 3.15 1.56 23.43
CA GLU A 212 2.62 2.91 23.56
C GLU A 212 2.36 3.45 22.16
N LEU A 213 1.10 3.66 21.82
CA LEU A 213 0.68 4.20 20.55
C LEU A 213 0.19 5.64 20.75
N ASP A 214 0.76 6.56 19.98
CA ASP A 214 0.27 7.91 19.77
C ASP A 214 -0.13 8.08 18.29
N SER A 215 -0.67 9.22 17.88
CA SER A 215 -1.20 9.44 16.51
C SER A 215 -0.20 9.06 15.41
N ASP A 216 1.08 9.35 15.61
CA ASP A 216 2.14 9.21 14.60
C ASP A 216 3.33 8.38 15.08
N ALA A 217 3.26 7.82 16.29
CA ALA A 217 4.40 7.12 16.89
C ALA A 217 3.99 5.81 17.55
N LEU A 218 4.75 4.76 17.25
CA LEU A 218 4.66 3.46 17.88
C LEU A 218 5.94 3.25 18.72
N LYS A 219 5.80 3.12 20.04
CA LYS A 219 6.93 2.81 20.94
C LYS A 219 6.78 1.39 21.48
N LEU A 220 7.86 0.64 21.35
CA LEU A 220 8.01 -0.74 21.78
C LEU A 220 9.45 -0.94 22.27
N SER A 221 9.64 -1.84 23.24
CA SER A 221 10.99 -2.25 23.63
C SER A 221 11.68 -2.94 22.46
N PRO A 222 12.96 -2.65 22.16
CA PRO A 222 13.71 -3.36 21.12
C PRO A 222 13.80 -4.88 21.39
N SER A 223 13.69 -5.30 22.66
CA SER A 223 13.67 -6.71 23.03
C SER A 223 12.52 -7.49 22.39
N VAL A 224 11.42 -6.83 22.00
CA VAL A 224 10.29 -7.47 21.31
C VAL A 224 10.72 -8.09 20.00
N PHE A 225 11.60 -7.40 19.26
CA PHE A 225 12.02 -7.82 17.93
C PHE A 225 13.33 -8.61 17.93
N GLY A 226 14.10 -8.55 19.02
CA GLY A 226 15.43 -9.12 19.13
C GLY A 226 16.48 -8.38 18.31
N SER A 227 17.65 -8.98 18.16
CA SER A 227 18.77 -8.33 17.49
C SER A 227 18.80 -8.54 15.98
N PRO A 228 19.16 -7.52 15.17
CA PRO A 228 19.49 -7.68 13.76
C PRO A 228 20.65 -8.68 13.56
N ALA A 229 20.86 -9.13 12.33
CA ALA A 229 21.96 -10.04 11.99
C ALA A 229 23.35 -9.43 12.29
N ARG A 230 23.45 -8.09 12.36
CA ARG A 230 24.66 -7.35 12.71
C ARG A 230 24.29 -6.17 13.61
N GLY A 231 25.14 -5.86 14.58
CA GLY A 231 24.91 -4.74 15.49
C GLY A 231 23.87 -5.03 16.58
N SER A 232 23.22 -3.99 17.08
CA SER A 232 22.16 -4.08 18.10
C SER A 232 20.86 -3.47 17.59
N ALA A 233 19.73 -3.81 18.22
CA ALA A 233 18.45 -3.21 17.85
C ALA A 233 18.36 -1.74 18.30
N CYS A 234 17.79 -0.89 17.45
CA CYS A 234 17.48 0.49 17.79
C CYS A 234 16.27 0.59 18.73
N ALA A 235 16.36 1.47 19.72
CA ALA A 235 15.28 1.73 20.69
C ALA A 235 14.42 2.97 20.37
N ALA A 236 14.63 3.59 19.20
CA ALA A 236 13.86 4.77 18.80
C ALA A 236 12.39 4.42 18.58
N PRO A 237 11.45 5.36 18.75
CA PRO A 237 10.08 5.18 18.31
C PRO A 237 10.01 4.91 16.81
N PHE A 238 9.01 4.13 16.40
CA PHE A 238 8.64 3.97 15.00
C PHE A 238 7.69 5.10 14.58
N ALA A 239 7.77 5.51 13.33
CA ALA A 239 6.83 6.40 12.65
C ALA A 239 6.27 5.72 11.40
N ARG A 240 5.15 6.25 10.87
CA ARG A 240 4.53 5.75 9.63
C ARG A 240 5.25 6.22 8.37
#